data_AF-A0AB39PYC6-F1
#
_entry.id   AF-A0AB39PYC6-F1
#
_cell.length_a   1.000
_cell.length_b   1.000
_cell.length_c   1.000
_cell.angle_alpha   90.00
_cell.angle_beta   90.00
_cell.angle_gamma   90.00
#
_symmetry.space_group_name_H-M   'P 1'
#
loop_
_entity.id
_entity.type
_entity.pdbx_description
1 polymer ?
#
loop_
_entity_poly.entity_id
_entity_poly.type
_entity_poly.pdbx_seq_one_letter_code
_entity_poly.pdbx_strand_id
1 'polypeptide(L)'
;MAIDLKQTAIDPDIAVPPTRNTTEALRATLDDLQGNILKSHGRDHSRHLFITFKTDTADDRKKAREWLAKMVAQDRVTSALQQWEEAKTYRETLETIGSGGVISMIEKLRLIMAASKVFVGVMLSADAYRDLRLDAQLPDDPSYREGAKKRAAVLNDPPKEKWEKTFQGKLHALVVIADDHPTDRIDPLVATLKEELKSFVLRTAEETGTAMRIDGQGNETSTAPVREHFGFVDGISQPLFYGRDIENARTRHGGIDQFDPSAPLDQVLIKDPGGNQDTGYGSYFVYRKLQQNVQGFRDDEKRLAVTIAHHAHPKSPDPRPEDIALAGAYMVGRFQDGTPVVDRAVSGLGPLPNNFTFDADPDGVRCPFQAHVRKTNPRGDKQRQFGQPLTQERSVRIARRAISYGEVSLKPDPSKPVGLLFLCAQSSIADQFEFIQNQWVNNKDFLRGGSGLDPVIGTQEYGKQREDAPKGEWPKLYGSRNELDFSTVPPKVVSHTFPERVGEWVTMRGGEYFFVPSLSALKAFATVHEEAEAK
;
A
#
# COMPACT_ATOMS: atom_id res chain seq x y z
N MET A 1 14.33 11.73 25.82
CA MET A 1 12.87 11.98 25.90
C MET A 1 12.20 11.23 24.77
N ALA A 2 11.59 10.07 25.05
CA ALA A 2 10.79 9.32 24.08
C ALA A 2 9.46 10.03 23.79
N ILE A 3 8.95 9.89 22.56
CA ILE A 3 7.64 10.41 22.16
C ILE A 3 6.50 9.44 22.53
N ASP A 4 5.31 9.98 22.83
CA ASP A 4 4.06 9.24 22.93
C ASP A 4 3.57 8.84 21.53
N LEU A 5 3.62 7.54 21.24
CA LEU A 5 3.15 6.98 19.98
C LEU A 5 1.62 6.96 19.85
N LYS A 6 0.86 7.19 20.93
CA LYS A 6 -0.60 7.32 20.87
C LYS A 6 -1.05 8.70 20.35
N GLN A 7 -0.12 9.65 20.16
CA GLN A 7 -0.45 10.95 19.58
C GLN A 7 -0.90 10.81 18.13
N THR A 8 -1.97 11.51 17.78
CA THR A 8 -2.45 11.73 16.41
C THR A 8 -2.16 13.17 15.98
N ALA A 9 -2.25 13.45 14.68
CA ALA A 9 -2.14 14.80 14.13
C ALA A 9 -0.84 15.53 14.53
N ILE A 10 0.31 14.84 14.40
CA ILE A 10 1.61 15.43 14.69
C ILE A 10 1.97 16.54 13.69
N ASP A 11 2.77 17.50 14.13
CA ASP A 11 3.35 18.54 13.26
C ASP A 11 4.78 18.87 13.74
N PRO A 12 5.82 18.77 12.87
CA PRO A 12 7.21 19.04 13.26
C PRO A 12 7.55 20.52 13.44
N ASP A 13 6.69 21.44 12.98
CA ASP A 13 6.96 22.88 13.00
C ASP A 13 6.18 23.60 14.11
N ILE A 14 5.04 23.04 14.55
CA ILE A 14 4.19 23.62 15.59
C ILE A 14 3.65 22.57 16.58
N ALA A 15 3.45 22.98 17.84
CA ALA A 15 2.70 22.17 18.79
C ALA A 15 1.20 22.21 18.44
N VAL A 16 0.59 21.05 18.20
CA VAL A 16 -0.85 20.91 17.92
C VAL A 16 -1.58 20.40 19.17
N PRO A 17 -2.35 21.25 19.89
CA PRO A 17 -3.07 20.81 21.09
C PRO A 17 -4.19 19.80 20.78
N PRO A 18 -4.44 18.80 21.65
CA PRO A 18 -3.61 18.45 22.81
C PRO A 18 -2.33 17.72 22.36
N THR A 19 -1.17 18.36 22.53
CA THR A 19 0.11 17.73 22.17
C THR A 19 0.65 16.96 23.36
N ARG A 20 1.09 15.73 23.12
CA ARG A 20 1.74 14.90 24.13
C ARG A 20 3.26 14.83 23.92
N ASN A 21 3.71 15.25 22.74
CA ASN A 21 5.09 15.36 22.33
C ASN A 21 5.50 16.83 22.25
N THR A 22 6.73 17.14 22.66
CA THR A 22 7.32 18.46 22.38
C THR A 22 7.81 18.50 20.94
N THR A 23 7.88 19.70 20.36
CA THR A 23 8.40 19.90 19.00
C THR A 23 9.83 19.37 18.87
N GLU A 24 10.67 19.59 19.88
CA GLU A 24 12.07 19.13 19.89
C GLU A 24 12.16 17.60 19.87
N ALA A 25 11.40 16.91 20.73
CA ALA A 25 11.40 15.45 20.79
C ALA A 25 10.84 14.83 19.50
N LEU A 26 9.79 15.44 18.94
CA LEU A 26 9.21 15.00 17.67
C LEU A 26 10.20 15.18 16.52
N ARG A 27 10.81 16.35 16.38
CA ARG A 27 11.82 16.61 15.33
C ARG A 27 13.00 15.66 15.44
N ALA A 28 13.54 15.45 16.65
CA ALA A 28 14.63 14.51 16.87
C ALA A 28 14.24 13.06 16.49
N THR A 29 13.00 12.66 16.77
CA THR A 29 12.49 11.34 16.35
C THR A 29 12.32 11.25 14.83
N LEU A 30 11.79 12.27 14.18
CA LEU A 30 11.59 12.28 12.73
C LEU A 30 12.90 12.37 11.95
N ASP A 31 13.95 12.95 12.55
CA ASP A 31 15.30 12.97 11.98
C ASP A 31 15.95 11.58 12.01
N ASP A 32 15.63 10.78 13.03
CA ASP A 32 16.12 9.40 13.17
C ASP A 32 15.25 8.35 12.45
N LEU A 33 13.99 8.69 12.15
CA LEU A 33 13.04 7.84 11.44
C LEU A 33 13.22 7.96 9.93
N GLN A 34 13.20 6.86 9.18
CA GLN A 34 13.19 6.93 7.71
C GLN A 34 11.87 7.51 7.16
N GLY A 35 11.97 8.20 6.02
CA GLY A 35 10.80 8.65 5.26
C GLY A 35 9.99 7.50 4.67
N ASN A 36 8.95 7.81 3.89
CA ASN A 36 8.00 6.87 3.29
C ASN A 36 7.14 6.05 4.28
N ILE A 37 7.39 6.13 5.60
CA ILE A 37 6.59 5.45 6.64
C ILE A 37 5.32 6.24 6.95
N LEU A 38 5.45 7.42 7.55
CA LEU A 38 4.30 8.25 7.98
C LEU A 38 3.60 8.92 6.80
N LYS A 39 4.33 9.21 5.71
CA LYS A 39 3.79 9.78 4.48
C LYS A 39 4.57 9.22 3.30
N SER A 40 3.90 8.93 2.19
CA SER A 40 4.55 8.50 0.94
C SER A 40 5.61 9.52 0.49
N HIS A 41 6.71 9.05 -0.10
CA HIS A 41 7.74 9.91 -0.71
C HIS A 41 7.20 10.76 -1.88
N GLY A 42 6.07 10.39 -2.47
CA GLY A 42 5.34 11.22 -3.45
C GLY A 42 5.93 11.29 -4.87
N ARG A 43 7.11 10.69 -5.08
CA ARG A 43 7.79 10.59 -6.39
C ARG A 43 7.14 9.60 -7.35
N ASP A 44 7.18 9.90 -8.64
CA ASP A 44 6.51 9.12 -9.70
C ASP A 44 7.32 7.94 -10.23
N HIS A 45 8.65 7.94 -10.06
CA HIS A 45 9.49 6.83 -10.48
C HIS A 45 10.31 6.27 -9.32
N SER A 46 10.50 4.95 -9.34
CA SER A 46 11.35 4.27 -8.37
C SER A 46 12.11 3.09 -8.96
N ARG A 47 13.21 2.73 -8.30
CA ARG A 47 13.92 1.46 -8.45
C ARG A 47 13.99 0.77 -7.09
N HIS A 48 13.64 -0.50 -7.08
CA HIS A 48 13.66 -1.36 -5.90
C HIS A 48 14.82 -2.33 -6.03
N LEU A 49 15.96 -1.98 -5.43
CA LEU A 49 17.19 -2.76 -5.48
C LEU A 49 17.18 -3.81 -4.35
N PHE A 50 16.99 -5.07 -4.72
CA PHE A 50 17.09 -6.22 -3.82
C PHE A 50 18.54 -6.69 -3.74
N ILE A 51 18.99 -6.97 -2.52
CA ILE A 51 20.39 -7.29 -2.23
C ILE A 51 20.47 -8.58 -1.41
N THR A 52 21.36 -9.47 -1.83
CA THR A 52 21.82 -10.63 -1.06
C THR A 52 23.33 -10.45 -0.83
N PHE A 53 23.73 -10.08 0.39
CA PHE A 53 25.15 -9.95 0.77
C PHE A 53 25.85 -11.31 0.81
N LYS A 54 27.17 -11.31 0.58
CA LYS A 54 28.03 -12.41 1.02
C LYS A 54 28.07 -12.41 2.54
N THR A 55 28.06 -13.59 3.14
CA THR A 55 28.02 -13.73 4.61
C THR A 55 28.92 -14.86 5.12
N ASP A 56 29.72 -15.44 4.22
CA ASP A 56 30.55 -16.62 4.50
C ASP A 56 31.67 -16.31 5.49
N THR A 57 32.27 -15.12 5.39
CA THR A 57 33.38 -14.68 6.26
C THR A 57 32.99 -13.49 7.13
N ALA A 58 33.70 -13.31 8.25
CA ALA A 58 33.53 -12.13 9.11
C ALA A 58 33.81 -10.82 8.37
N ASP A 59 34.74 -10.83 7.40
CA ASP A 59 35.05 -9.68 6.55
C ASP A 59 33.90 -9.33 5.60
N ASP A 60 33.25 -10.32 4.99
CA ASP A 60 32.07 -10.10 4.14
C ASP A 60 30.91 -9.48 4.94
N ARG A 61 30.62 -10.03 6.12
CA ARG A 61 29.57 -9.52 7.02
C ARG A 61 29.90 -8.10 7.48
N LYS A 62 31.16 -7.85 7.85
CA LYS A 62 31.64 -6.51 8.23
C LYS A 62 31.46 -5.50 7.10
N LYS A 63 31.87 -5.82 5.88
CA LYS A 63 31.70 -4.94 4.70
C LYS A 63 30.24 -4.59 4.44
N ALA A 64 29.33 -5.57 4.56
CA ALA A 64 27.90 -5.33 4.44
C ALA A 64 27.36 -4.38 5.52
N ARG A 65 27.74 -4.59 6.79
CA ARG A 65 27.37 -3.69 7.91
C ARG A 65 27.94 -2.28 7.73
N GLU A 66 29.20 -2.16 7.34
CA GLU A 66 29.85 -0.86 7.06
C GLU A 66 29.19 -0.13 5.89
N TRP A 67 28.78 -0.84 4.83
CA TRP A 67 28.06 -0.24 3.71
C TRP A 67 26.70 0.30 4.13
N LEU A 68 25.94 -0.44 4.95
CA LEU A 68 24.66 0.03 5.50
C LEU A 68 24.84 1.30 6.35
N ALA A 69 25.87 1.35 7.21
CA ALA A 69 26.19 2.53 7.99
C ALA A 69 26.63 3.71 7.10
N LYS A 70 27.44 3.43 6.05
CA LYS A 70 27.91 4.42 5.09
C LYS A 70 26.78 5.11 4.34
N MET A 71 25.68 4.40 4.03
CA MET A 71 24.49 4.99 3.40
C MET A 71 23.93 6.16 4.21
N VAL A 72 23.97 6.07 5.55
CA VAL A 72 23.53 7.17 6.43
C VAL A 72 24.63 8.20 6.63
N ALA A 73 25.89 7.78 6.80
CA ALA A 73 27.02 8.69 6.97
C ALA A 73 27.24 9.62 5.76
N GLN A 74 26.83 9.18 4.57
CA GLN A 74 26.86 9.98 3.33
C GLN A 74 25.54 10.70 3.04
N ASP A 75 24.63 10.79 4.01
CA ASP A 75 23.37 11.54 3.88
C ASP A 75 22.52 11.07 2.67
N ARG A 76 22.57 9.75 2.38
CA ARG A 76 21.78 9.16 1.28
C ARG A 76 20.39 8.76 1.75
N VAL A 77 20.28 8.13 2.92
CA VAL A 77 19.00 7.66 3.47
C VAL A 77 18.15 8.86 3.91
N THR A 78 16.95 8.98 3.37
CA THR A 78 16.07 10.12 3.61
C THR A 78 15.31 9.94 4.94
N SER A 79 15.50 10.86 5.89
CA SER A 79 14.71 10.87 7.13
C SER A 79 13.28 11.40 6.90
N ALA A 80 12.37 11.12 7.82
CA ALA A 80 11.01 11.64 7.78
C ALA A 80 10.99 13.16 7.96
N LEU A 81 11.92 13.71 8.75
CA LEU A 81 12.10 15.15 8.89
C LEU A 81 12.59 15.78 7.59
N GLN A 82 13.62 15.21 6.96
CA GLN A 82 14.11 15.69 5.67
C GLN A 82 13.00 15.67 4.62
N GLN A 83 12.22 14.58 4.53
CA GLN A 83 11.09 14.49 3.60
C GLN A 83 10.04 15.58 3.87
N TRP A 84 9.75 15.89 5.15
CA TRP A 84 8.82 16.96 5.53
C TRP A 84 9.31 18.33 5.04
N GLU A 85 10.59 18.63 5.29
CA GLU A 85 11.23 19.89 4.93
C GLU A 85 11.33 20.06 3.41
N GLU A 86 11.80 19.04 2.69
CA GLU A 86 11.87 19.06 1.22
C GLU A 86 10.48 19.25 0.60
N ALA A 87 9.44 18.61 1.14
CA ALA A 87 8.07 18.82 0.65
C ALA A 87 7.58 20.25 0.89
N LYS A 88 8.03 20.91 1.97
CA LYS A 88 7.74 22.32 2.26
C LYS A 88 8.48 23.23 1.28
N THR A 89 9.78 23.07 1.14
CA THR A 89 10.61 23.80 0.18
C THR A 89 10.09 23.67 -1.24
N TYR A 90 9.67 22.47 -1.65
CA TYR A 90 9.09 22.24 -2.98
C TYR A 90 7.82 23.06 -3.22
N ARG A 91 6.90 23.13 -2.24
CA ARG A 91 5.66 23.94 -2.37
C ARG A 91 5.98 25.42 -2.45
N GLU A 92 6.84 25.92 -1.57
CA GLU A 92 7.30 27.32 -1.58
C GLU A 92 7.99 27.67 -2.90
N THR A 93 8.77 26.74 -3.46
CA THR A 93 9.39 26.88 -4.79
C THR A 93 8.33 27.00 -5.89
N LEU A 94 7.30 26.14 -5.88
CA LEU A 94 6.21 26.22 -6.86
C LEU A 94 5.41 27.52 -6.75
N GLU A 95 5.14 27.99 -5.53
CA GLU A 95 4.49 29.28 -5.29
C GLU A 95 5.33 30.43 -5.85
N THR A 96 6.64 30.42 -5.57
CA THR A 96 7.58 31.42 -6.08
C THR A 96 7.63 31.42 -7.60
N ILE A 97 7.70 30.24 -8.24
CA ILE A 97 7.65 30.11 -9.71
C ILE A 97 6.33 30.63 -10.27
N GLY A 98 5.21 30.37 -9.59
CA GLY A 98 3.88 30.83 -9.99
C GLY A 98 3.71 32.34 -9.88
N SER A 99 4.32 32.98 -8.88
CA SER A 99 4.27 34.42 -8.65
C SER A 99 5.37 35.23 -9.36
N GLY A 100 6.47 34.59 -9.74
CA GLY A 100 7.76 35.22 -10.09
C GLY A 100 7.93 35.75 -11.53
N GLY A 101 6.86 35.99 -12.28
CA GLY A 101 6.97 36.45 -13.68
C GLY A 101 7.52 35.38 -14.64
N VAL A 102 8.10 35.79 -15.77
CA VAL A 102 8.56 34.87 -16.83
C VAL A 102 9.93 34.29 -16.49
N ILE A 103 9.94 33.12 -15.84
CA ILE A 103 11.13 32.28 -15.63
C ILE A 103 11.25 31.28 -16.79
N SER A 104 12.47 31.04 -17.30
CA SER A 104 12.70 30.05 -18.37
C SER A 104 12.39 28.62 -17.90
N MET A 105 12.07 27.72 -18.83
CA MET A 105 11.80 26.30 -18.50
C MET A 105 13.00 25.64 -17.81
N ILE A 106 14.22 25.97 -18.25
CA ILE A 106 15.47 25.44 -17.67
C ILE A 106 15.64 25.90 -16.22
N GLU A 107 15.39 27.18 -15.93
CA GLU A 107 15.53 27.70 -14.57
C GLU A 107 14.43 27.15 -13.65
N LYS A 108 13.19 26.98 -14.16
CA LYS A 108 12.13 26.28 -13.42
C LYS A 108 12.56 24.87 -13.05
N LEU A 109 13.08 24.11 -14.02
CA LEU A 109 13.53 22.74 -13.79
C LEU A 109 14.67 22.70 -12.75
N ARG A 110 15.64 23.60 -12.85
CA ARG A 110 16.74 23.74 -11.89
C ARG A 110 16.26 24.01 -10.47
N LEU A 111 15.31 24.94 -10.29
CA LEU A 111 14.74 25.27 -8.97
C LEU A 111 13.98 24.07 -8.38
N ILE A 112 13.15 23.40 -9.18
CA ILE A 112 12.39 22.21 -8.79
C ILE A 112 13.35 21.08 -8.38
N MET A 113 14.38 20.81 -9.17
CA MET A 113 15.37 19.76 -8.87
C MET A 113 16.19 20.09 -7.61
N ALA A 114 16.46 21.37 -7.33
CA ALA A 114 17.18 21.81 -6.14
C ALA A 114 16.32 21.74 -4.86
N ALA A 115 14.99 21.71 -4.97
CA ALA A 115 14.09 21.73 -3.82
C ALA A 115 14.00 20.39 -3.07
N SER A 116 14.51 19.30 -3.64
CA SER A 116 14.48 17.97 -3.00
C SER A 116 15.61 17.07 -3.48
N LYS A 117 16.07 16.15 -2.63
CA LYS A 117 17.05 15.11 -3.01
C LYS A 117 16.36 13.90 -3.64
N VAL A 118 17.14 12.93 -4.13
CA VAL A 118 16.61 11.60 -4.46
C VAL A 118 16.18 10.95 -3.15
N PHE A 119 14.95 10.42 -3.11
CA PHE A 119 14.50 9.67 -1.95
C PHE A 119 15.22 8.32 -1.91
N VAL A 120 15.77 7.94 -0.75
CA VAL A 120 16.34 6.61 -0.51
C VAL A 120 15.82 6.04 0.80
N GLY A 121 15.19 4.86 0.75
CA GLY A 121 14.82 4.06 1.91
C GLY A 121 15.57 2.73 1.93
N VAL A 122 15.97 2.27 3.12
CA VAL A 122 16.71 1.02 3.33
C VAL A 122 15.92 0.12 4.28
N MET A 123 15.68 -1.13 3.88
CA MET A 123 14.92 -2.10 4.65
C MET A 123 15.66 -3.43 4.73
N LEU A 124 15.57 -4.12 5.87
CA LEU A 124 16.29 -5.38 6.14
C LEU A 124 15.31 -6.50 6.48
N SER A 125 15.50 -7.68 5.87
CA SER A 125 14.76 -8.89 6.23
C SER A 125 15.30 -9.49 7.54
N ALA A 126 14.55 -10.42 8.14
CA ALA A 126 15.04 -11.16 9.30
C ALA A 126 16.31 -11.99 8.97
N ASP A 127 16.46 -12.44 7.72
CA ASP A 127 17.68 -13.12 7.26
C ASP A 127 18.89 -12.19 7.27
N ALA A 128 18.73 -10.90 6.92
CA ALA A 128 19.81 -9.92 7.06
C ALA A 128 20.29 -9.81 8.50
N TYR A 129 19.39 -9.67 9.47
CA TYR A 129 19.79 -9.54 10.87
C TYR A 129 20.56 -10.77 11.35
N ARG A 130 20.08 -11.99 11.02
CA ARG A 130 20.75 -13.24 11.41
C ARG A 130 22.10 -13.42 10.73
N ASP A 131 22.14 -13.28 9.40
CA ASP A 131 23.33 -13.60 8.62
C ASP A 131 24.41 -12.51 8.74
N LEU A 132 24.04 -11.28 9.13
CA LEU A 132 24.98 -10.20 9.44
C LEU A 132 25.36 -10.11 10.93
N ARG A 133 24.96 -11.08 11.77
CA ARG A 133 25.23 -11.12 13.23
C ARG A 133 24.70 -9.90 13.99
N LEU A 134 23.48 -9.48 13.65
CA LEU A 134 22.73 -8.40 14.29
C LEU A 134 21.58 -8.94 15.16
N ASP A 135 21.70 -10.17 15.67
CA ASP A 135 20.61 -10.90 16.32
C ASP A 135 20.02 -10.15 17.53
N ALA A 136 20.85 -9.44 18.29
CA ALA A 136 20.41 -8.62 19.42
C ALA A 136 19.55 -7.41 19.00
N GLN A 137 19.62 -7.01 17.73
CA GLN A 137 18.83 -5.92 17.16
C GLN A 137 17.62 -6.42 16.36
N LEU A 138 17.39 -7.75 16.27
CA LEU A 138 16.33 -8.34 15.44
C LEU A 138 14.92 -8.01 16.00
N PRO A 139 14.07 -7.27 15.25
CA PRO A 139 12.69 -7.00 15.64
C PRO A 139 11.86 -8.27 15.86
N ASP A 140 10.82 -8.19 16.69
CA ASP A 140 10.17 -9.36 17.31
C ASP A 140 8.85 -9.85 16.70
N ASP A 141 8.28 -9.17 15.71
CA ASP A 141 7.11 -9.65 14.97
C ASP A 141 7.34 -11.08 14.42
N PRO A 142 6.44 -12.04 14.74
CA PRO A 142 6.64 -13.44 14.41
C PRO A 142 6.60 -13.70 12.91
N SER A 143 5.70 -13.04 12.18
CA SER A 143 5.57 -13.21 10.74
C SER A 143 6.81 -12.69 10.02
N TYR A 144 7.34 -11.53 10.44
CA TYR A 144 8.62 -10.98 9.97
C TYR A 144 9.79 -11.94 10.20
N ARG A 145 9.93 -12.50 11.41
CA ARG A 145 11.03 -13.44 11.75
C ARG A 145 10.98 -14.74 10.95
N GLU A 146 9.79 -15.20 10.60
CA GLU A 146 9.58 -16.36 9.73
C GLU A 146 9.90 -16.06 8.26
N GLY A 147 9.53 -14.87 7.78
CA GLY A 147 9.73 -14.41 6.41
C GLY A 147 8.62 -14.87 5.45
N ALA A 148 8.35 -14.07 4.40
CA ALA A 148 7.17 -14.22 3.55
C ALA A 148 7.07 -15.60 2.88
N LYS A 149 8.21 -16.21 2.56
CA LYS A 149 8.28 -17.54 1.92
C LYS A 149 7.64 -18.63 2.77
N LYS A 150 7.85 -18.61 4.09
CA LYS A 150 7.25 -19.57 5.02
C LYS A 150 5.78 -19.24 5.30
N ARG A 151 5.42 -17.97 5.19
CA ARG A 151 4.06 -17.46 5.39
C ARG A 151 3.15 -17.60 4.17
N ALA A 152 3.68 -17.98 3.01
CA ALA A 152 2.93 -18.10 1.75
C ALA A 152 1.61 -18.88 1.90
N ALA A 153 1.66 -20.06 2.54
CA ALA A 153 0.47 -20.89 2.73
C ALA A 153 -0.61 -20.23 3.61
N VAL A 154 -0.22 -19.41 4.60
CA VAL A 154 -1.15 -18.65 5.46
C VAL A 154 -1.96 -17.64 4.65
N LEU A 155 -1.40 -17.16 3.54
CA LEU A 155 -2.01 -16.16 2.67
C LEU A 155 -2.66 -16.78 1.43
N ASN A 156 -2.71 -18.12 1.36
CA ASN A 156 -3.12 -18.87 0.17
C ASN A 156 -2.27 -18.58 -1.07
N ASP A 157 -1.03 -18.10 -0.89
CA ASP A 157 -0.13 -17.79 -2.00
C ASP A 157 0.43 -19.07 -2.66
N PRO A 158 0.92 -18.96 -3.91
CA PRO A 158 1.73 -20.01 -4.52
C PRO A 158 2.97 -20.31 -3.66
N PRO A 159 3.42 -21.57 -3.64
CA PRO A 159 4.68 -21.90 -2.97
C PRO A 159 5.84 -21.16 -3.65
N LYS A 160 6.91 -20.88 -2.91
CA LYS A 160 8.02 -20.02 -3.36
C LYS A 160 8.65 -20.49 -4.67
N GLU A 161 8.59 -21.78 -5.00
CA GLU A 161 9.12 -22.35 -6.25
C GLU A 161 8.39 -21.83 -7.50
N LYS A 162 7.18 -21.30 -7.33
CA LYS A 162 6.37 -20.66 -8.37
C LYS A 162 6.60 -19.16 -8.48
N TRP A 163 7.29 -18.56 -7.51
CA TRP A 163 7.65 -17.14 -7.55
C TRP A 163 8.73 -16.88 -8.59
N GLU A 164 8.95 -15.62 -8.95
CA GLU A 164 10.07 -15.24 -9.80
C GLU A 164 11.41 -15.53 -9.11
N LYS A 165 12.42 -15.92 -9.89
CA LYS A 165 13.72 -16.43 -9.39
C LYS A 165 14.38 -15.53 -8.34
N THR A 166 14.22 -14.22 -8.46
CA THR A 166 14.71 -13.23 -7.49
C THR A 166 14.20 -13.52 -6.08
N PHE A 167 12.90 -13.83 -5.94
CA PHE A 167 12.22 -13.99 -4.66
C PHE A 167 12.26 -15.42 -4.11
N GLN A 168 12.79 -16.40 -4.84
CA GLN A 168 12.83 -17.79 -4.35
C GLN A 168 13.90 -18.01 -3.27
N GLY A 169 15.03 -17.30 -3.37
CA GLY A 169 16.17 -17.38 -2.47
C GLY A 169 16.14 -16.34 -1.35
N LYS A 170 17.17 -16.34 -0.49
CA LYS A 170 17.33 -15.32 0.56
C LYS A 170 17.41 -13.91 -0.06
N LEU A 171 16.83 -12.96 0.65
CA LEU A 171 16.92 -11.53 0.39
C LEU A 171 17.34 -10.88 1.71
N HIS A 172 18.42 -10.10 1.72
CA HIS A 172 18.91 -9.45 2.93
C HIS A 172 18.37 -8.03 3.05
N ALA A 173 18.49 -7.24 1.97
CA ALA A 173 18.05 -5.86 1.97
C ALA A 173 17.22 -5.50 0.74
N LEU A 174 16.37 -4.50 0.92
CA LEU A 174 15.71 -3.74 -0.13
C LEU A 174 16.12 -2.27 0.02
N VAL A 175 16.61 -1.67 -1.07
CA VAL A 175 16.81 -0.22 -1.17
C VAL A 175 15.84 0.34 -2.19
N VAL A 176 14.95 1.23 -1.74
CA VAL A 176 13.99 1.95 -2.60
C VAL A 176 14.60 3.30 -2.94
N ILE A 177 14.81 3.57 -4.23
CA ILE A 177 15.38 4.83 -4.73
C ILE A 177 14.32 5.48 -5.62
N ALA A 178 13.88 6.70 -5.28
CA ALA A 178 12.76 7.33 -5.97
C ALA A 178 13.00 8.81 -6.26
N ASP A 179 12.58 9.24 -7.46
CA ASP A 179 12.62 10.62 -7.94
C ASP A 179 11.66 10.79 -9.12
N ASP A 180 11.40 12.03 -9.53
CA ASP A 180 10.58 12.32 -10.72
C ASP A 180 11.42 12.33 -12.01
N HIS A 181 12.76 12.30 -11.88
CA HIS A 181 13.71 12.34 -12.99
C HIS A 181 14.56 11.05 -13.02
N PRO A 182 14.02 9.91 -13.49
CA PRO A 182 14.66 8.61 -13.34
C PRO A 182 16.04 8.53 -14.02
N THR A 183 16.15 8.99 -15.27
CA THR A 183 17.39 8.92 -16.06
C THR A 183 18.51 9.78 -15.46
N ASP A 184 18.17 10.97 -14.96
CA ASP A 184 19.15 11.95 -14.49
C ASP A 184 19.57 11.74 -13.04
N ARG A 185 18.70 11.15 -12.21
CA ARG A 185 18.88 11.11 -10.76
C ARG A 185 18.84 9.70 -10.16
N ILE A 186 17.96 8.83 -10.64
CA ILE A 186 17.81 7.47 -10.09
C ILE A 186 18.87 6.54 -10.67
N ASP A 187 18.92 6.42 -11.99
CA ASP A 187 19.79 5.45 -12.68
C ASP A 187 21.29 5.65 -12.34
N PRO A 188 21.83 6.89 -12.25
CA PRO A 188 23.23 7.11 -11.84
C PRO A 188 23.50 6.69 -10.39
N LEU A 189 22.54 6.92 -9.48
CA LEU A 189 22.68 6.50 -8.08
C LEU A 189 22.62 4.98 -7.97
N VAL A 190 21.68 4.33 -8.67
CA VAL A 190 21.61 2.85 -8.73
C VAL A 190 22.92 2.25 -9.25
N ALA A 191 23.49 2.82 -10.32
CA ALA A 191 24.77 2.38 -10.86
C ALA A 191 25.90 2.52 -9.83
N THR A 192 25.96 3.66 -9.12
CA THR A 192 26.92 3.91 -8.05
C THR A 192 26.78 2.89 -6.91
N LEU A 193 25.56 2.62 -6.45
CA LEU A 193 25.31 1.65 -5.37
C LEU A 193 25.70 0.23 -5.81
N LYS A 194 25.35 -0.17 -7.04
CA LYS A 194 25.76 -1.48 -7.58
C LYS A 194 27.28 -1.61 -7.66
N GLU A 195 27.99 -0.55 -8.03
CA GLU A 195 29.46 -0.53 -8.06
C GLU A 195 30.05 -0.75 -6.66
N GLU A 196 29.58 0.00 -5.67
CA GLU A 196 30.04 -0.12 -4.28
C GLU A 196 29.83 -1.54 -3.72
N LEU A 197 28.72 -2.20 -4.07
CA LEU A 197 28.36 -3.53 -3.60
C LEU A 197 29.19 -4.67 -4.20
N LYS A 198 29.84 -4.48 -5.37
CA LYS A 198 30.42 -5.57 -6.18
C LYS A 198 31.32 -6.53 -5.39
N SER A 199 32.10 -6.04 -4.43
CA SER A 199 33.08 -6.86 -3.72
C SER A 199 32.48 -7.76 -2.63
N PHE A 200 31.32 -7.42 -2.05
CA PHE A 200 30.70 -8.12 -0.91
C PHE A 200 29.22 -8.49 -1.12
N VAL A 201 28.73 -8.43 -2.36
CA VAL A 201 27.39 -8.89 -2.72
C VAL A 201 27.43 -10.24 -3.42
N LEU A 202 26.51 -11.13 -3.06
CA LEU A 202 26.30 -12.41 -3.76
C LEU A 202 25.39 -12.21 -4.98
N ARG A 203 24.32 -11.42 -4.81
CA ARG A 203 23.33 -11.15 -5.86
C ARG A 203 22.66 -9.81 -5.66
N THR A 204 22.40 -9.11 -6.77
CA THR A 204 21.45 -8.01 -6.82
C THR A 204 20.33 -8.31 -7.81
N ALA A 205 19.16 -7.73 -7.58
CA ALA A 205 18.05 -7.72 -8.52
C ALA A 205 17.30 -6.40 -8.41
N GLU A 206 16.55 -6.03 -9.43
CA GLU A 206 15.90 -4.73 -9.51
C GLU A 206 14.47 -4.86 -10.03
N GLU A 207 13.55 -4.13 -9.43
CA GLU A 207 12.22 -3.87 -9.98
C GLU A 207 12.06 -2.38 -10.26
N THR A 208 11.34 -2.05 -11.33
CA THR A 208 11.05 -0.66 -11.72
C THR A 208 9.60 -0.34 -11.41
N GLY A 209 9.39 0.73 -10.63
CA GLY A 209 8.08 1.27 -10.33
C GLY A 209 7.82 2.59 -11.05
N THR A 210 6.62 2.75 -11.59
CA THR A 210 6.14 4.00 -12.19
C THR A 210 4.70 4.29 -11.74
N ALA A 211 4.44 5.50 -11.26
CA ALA A 211 3.09 5.96 -10.96
C ALA A 211 2.31 6.18 -12.26
N MET A 212 1.18 5.48 -12.44
CA MET A 212 0.36 5.63 -13.63
C MET A 212 -0.57 6.84 -13.48
N ARG A 213 -0.06 8.04 -13.75
CA ARG A 213 -0.87 9.26 -13.76
C ARG A 213 -1.65 9.38 -15.06
N ILE A 214 -2.80 8.71 -15.09
CA ILE A 214 -3.63 8.58 -16.30
C ILE A 214 -5.00 9.21 -16.08
N ASP A 215 -5.43 10.07 -17.01
CA ASP A 215 -6.75 10.71 -16.98
C ASP A 215 -7.90 9.72 -17.30
N GLY A 216 -9.15 10.21 -17.33
CA GLY A 216 -10.31 9.36 -17.64
C GLY A 216 -10.39 8.91 -19.10
N GLN A 217 -9.58 9.49 -19.99
CA GLN A 217 -9.50 9.15 -21.42
C GLN A 217 -8.35 8.19 -21.72
N GLY A 218 -7.46 7.95 -20.75
CA GLY A 218 -6.31 7.07 -20.90
C GLY A 218 -5.01 7.80 -21.24
N ASN A 219 -4.94 9.14 -21.13
CA ASN A 219 -3.72 9.90 -21.41
C ASN A 219 -2.88 10.12 -20.16
N GLU A 220 -1.56 10.06 -20.30
CA GLU A 220 -0.61 10.37 -19.23
C GLU A 220 -0.49 11.88 -19.00
N THR A 221 -0.73 12.34 -17.78
CA THR A 221 -0.55 13.76 -17.40
C THR A 221 -0.07 13.89 -15.95
N SER A 222 0.77 14.87 -15.64
CA SER A 222 1.31 15.05 -14.28
C SER A 222 0.25 15.45 -13.23
N THR A 223 -0.91 15.93 -13.66
CA THR A 223 -2.01 16.34 -12.79
C THR A 223 -3.11 15.28 -12.65
N ALA A 224 -3.08 14.23 -13.48
CA ALA A 224 -4.02 13.13 -13.38
C ALA A 224 -3.85 12.37 -12.04
N PRO A 225 -4.95 11.82 -11.50
CA PRO A 225 -4.85 10.91 -10.36
C PRO A 225 -4.05 9.66 -10.74
N VAL A 226 -3.39 9.06 -9.75
CA VAL A 226 -2.69 7.79 -9.94
C VAL A 226 -3.70 6.66 -10.01
N ARG A 227 -3.61 5.85 -11.06
CA ARG A 227 -4.43 4.64 -11.27
C ARG A 227 -3.57 3.39 -11.14
N GLU A 228 -4.22 2.27 -10.89
CA GLU A 228 -3.63 0.94 -11.11
C GLU A 228 -4.07 0.37 -12.47
N HIS A 229 -3.58 -0.82 -12.86
CA HIS A 229 -3.79 -1.36 -14.22
C HIS A 229 -5.24 -1.76 -14.55
N PHE A 230 -6.09 -2.04 -13.56
CA PHE A 230 -7.54 -2.16 -13.77
C PHE A 230 -8.24 -0.79 -13.95
N GLY A 231 -7.49 0.30 -13.93
CA GLY A 231 -7.95 1.66 -14.22
C GLY A 231 -8.67 2.36 -13.09
N PHE A 232 -8.63 1.85 -11.86
CA PHE A 232 -9.20 2.52 -10.69
C PHE A 232 -8.19 3.45 -10.06
N VAL A 233 -8.64 4.63 -9.61
CA VAL A 233 -7.78 5.52 -8.81
C VAL A 233 -7.41 4.82 -7.52
N ASP A 234 -6.12 4.75 -7.24
CA ASP A 234 -5.56 4.18 -6.02
C ASP A 234 -4.95 5.27 -5.11
N GLY A 235 -4.63 4.89 -3.87
CA GLY A 235 -3.99 5.75 -2.88
C GLY A 235 -4.91 6.70 -2.12
N ILE A 236 -6.23 6.66 -2.36
CA ILE A 236 -7.22 7.58 -1.77
C ILE A 236 -7.29 7.46 -0.23
N SER A 237 -7.63 6.26 0.26
CA SER A 237 -7.87 6.03 1.70
C SER A 237 -6.59 5.53 2.38
N GLN A 238 -6.03 6.35 3.27
CA GLN A 238 -4.84 6.05 4.06
C GLN A 238 -5.06 6.44 5.53
N PRO A 239 -4.44 5.75 6.50
CA PRO A 239 -4.26 6.32 7.83
C PRO A 239 -3.38 7.58 7.73
N LEU A 240 -3.82 8.68 8.36
CA LEU A 240 -3.12 9.96 8.34
C LEU A 240 -2.54 10.31 9.71
N PHE A 241 -1.27 10.69 9.73
CA PHE A 241 -0.51 10.96 10.96
C PHE A 241 -0.24 12.45 11.17
N TYR A 242 0.00 13.18 10.09
CA TYR A 242 0.29 14.62 10.14
C TYR A 242 -0.99 15.46 10.22
N GLY A 243 -0.99 16.47 11.09
CA GLY A 243 -2.13 17.38 11.27
C GLY A 243 -2.55 18.07 9.96
N ARG A 244 -1.58 18.51 9.16
CA ARG A 244 -1.81 19.09 7.83
C ARG A 244 -2.54 18.14 6.88
N ASP A 245 -2.22 16.85 6.89
CA ASP A 245 -2.86 15.88 6.00
C ASP A 245 -4.31 15.61 6.41
N ILE A 246 -4.57 15.56 7.73
CA ILE A 246 -5.92 15.45 8.29
C ILE A 246 -6.73 16.71 7.93
N GLU A 247 -6.14 17.90 8.03
CA GLU A 247 -6.79 19.15 7.63
C GLU A 247 -7.10 19.19 6.12
N ASN A 248 -6.20 18.70 5.28
CA ASN A 248 -6.47 18.55 3.85
C ASN A 248 -7.62 17.57 3.59
N ALA A 249 -7.70 16.45 4.31
CA ALA A 249 -8.84 15.54 4.21
C ALA A 249 -10.15 16.24 4.59
N ARG A 250 -10.13 17.01 5.67
CA ARG A 250 -11.27 17.78 6.17
C ARG A 250 -11.75 18.86 5.19
N THR A 251 -10.84 19.57 4.54
CA THR A 251 -11.18 20.77 3.74
C THR A 251 -11.21 20.54 2.24
N ARG A 252 -10.47 19.56 1.71
CA ARG A 252 -10.28 19.36 0.26
C ARG A 252 -10.79 18.01 -0.27
N HIS A 253 -11.12 17.05 0.60
CA HIS A 253 -11.51 15.68 0.21
C HIS A 253 -12.89 15.24 0.73
N GLY A 254 -13.80 16.20 0.88
CA GLY A 254 -15.20 15.93 1.19
C GLY A 254 -15.54 15.81 2.68
N GLY A 255 -14.60 16.10 3.59
CA GLY A 255 -14.83 16.12 5.04
C GLY A 255 -14.24 14.91 5.77
N ILE A 256 -14.46 14.86 7.09
CA ILE A 256 -14.04 13.73 7.96
C ILE A 256 -15.06 13.43 9.08
N ASP A 257 -16.26 14.01 9.02
CA ASP A 257 -17.31 13.86 10.03
C ASP A 257 -17.98 12.48 10.00
N GLN A 258 -17.98 11.79 8.85
CA GLN A 258 -18.40 10.39 8.75
C GLN A 258 -17.24 9.44 8.98
N PHE A 259 -16.09 9.71 8.36
CA PHE A 259 -14.90 8.89 8.51
C PHE A 259 -13.67 9.74 8.82
N ASP A 260 -13.20 9.66 10.06
CA ASP A 260 -11.92 10.23 10.45
C ASP A 260 -10.76 9.33 9.96
N PRO A 261 -9.87 9.81 9.07
CA PRO A 261 -8.71 9.03 8.62
C PRO A 261 -7.54 9.06 9.62
N SER A 262 -7.62 9.82 10.71
CA SER A 262 -6.54 9.95 11.69
C SER A 262 -6.10 8.60 12.24
N ALA A 263 -4.79 8.48 12.51
CA ALA A 263 -4.19 7.32 13.13
C ALA A 263 -3.09 7.73 14.11
N PRO A 264 -2.96 7.02 15.24
CA PRO A 264 -1.82 7.19 16.14
C PRO A 264 -0.54 6.66 15.50
N LEU A 265 0.62 7.13 15.95
CA LEU A 265 1.91 6.71 15.40
C LEU A 265 2.18 5.21 15.59
N ASP A 266 1.73 4.63 16.71
CA ASP A 266 1.87 3.19 16.98
C ASP A 266 1.06 2.29 16.02
N GLN A 267 0.24 2.86 15.14
CA GLN A 267 -0.35 2.12 14.01
C GLN A 267 0.70 1.59 13.04
N VAL A 268 1.86 2.27 12.94
CA VAL A 268 2.95 1.93 12.00
C VAL A 268 4.34 1.93 12.62
N LEU A 269 4.54 2.57 13.78
CA LEU A 269 5.84 2.68 14.42
C LEU A 269 5.99 1.70 15.58
N ILE A 270 7.15 1.07 15.65
CA ILE A 270 7.63 0.34 16.83
C ILE A 270 9.00 0.86 17.24
N LYS A 271 9.39 0.60 18.49
CA LYS A 271 10.75 0.89 18.95
C LYS A 271 11.73 0.04 18.14
N ASP A 272 12.78 0.67 17.61
CA ASP A 272 13.87 -0.06 16.96
C ASP A 272 14.82 -0.63 18.03
N PRO A 273 14.98 -1.96 18.16
CA PRO A 273 15.89 -2.55 19.14
C PRO A 273 17.37 -2.18 18.93
N GLY A 274 17.77 -1.85 17.71
CA GLY A 274 19.12 -1.39 17.37
C GLY A 274 19.29 0.13 17.39
N GLY A 275 18.20 0.88 17.54
CA GLY A 275 18.19 2.34 17.45
C GLY A 275 18.51 3.05 18.76
N ASN A 276 18.61 4.38 18.68
CA ASN A 276 18.73 5.22 19.86
C ASN A 276 17.55 5.02 20.83
N GLN A 277 17.78 4.96 22.13
CA GLN A 277 16.76 4.68 23.14
C GLN A 277 15.57 5.66 23.14
N ASP A 278 15.79 6.93 22.80
CA ASP A 278 14.75 7.95 22.79
C ASP A 278 14.11 8.13 21.41
N THR A 279 14.93 8.17 20.34
CA THR A 279 14.51 8.57 18.99
C THR A 279 14.40 7.41 17.99
N GLY A 280 14.99 6.25 18.30
CA GLY A 280 15.05 5.11 17.40
C GLY A 280 13.71 4.40 17.27
N TYR A 281 13.01 4.64 16.17
CA TYR A 281 11.79 3.93 15.79
C TYR A 281 11.91 3.42 14.35
N GLY A 282 11.20 2.33 14.07
CA GLY A 282 11.13 1.73 12.75
C GLY A 282 9.72 1.23 12.45
N SER A 283 9.58 0.56 11.31
CA SER A 283 8.29 0.00 10.86
C SER A 283 8.51 -1.29 10.09
N TYR A 284 7.57 -2.22 10.20
CA TYR A 284 7.56 -3.39 9.33
C TYR A 284 6.98 -3.06 7.97
N PHE A 285 7.63 -3.54 6.92
CA PHE A 285 7.20 -3.40 5.54
C PHE A 285 6.95 -4.75 4.91
N VAL A 286 5.79 -4.88 4.27
CA VAL A 286 5.46 -6.02 3.41
C VAL A 286 5.72 -5.61 1.98
N TYR A 287 6.48 -6.41 1.23
CA TYR A 287 6.66 -6.25 -0.22
C TYR A 287 6.05 -7.42 -0.96
N ARG A 288 5.19 -7.16 -1.96
CA ARG A 288 4.61 -8.18 -2.84
C ARG A 288 4.58 -7.70 -4.29
N LYS A 289 5.13 -8.50 -5.21
CA LYS A 289 4.94 -8.30 -6.65
C LYS A 289 3.65 -8.99 -7.07
N LEU A 290 2.64 -8.20 -7.40
CA LEU A 290 1.29 -8.65 -7.71
C LEU A 290 1.01 -8.44 -9.19
N GLN A 291 1.09 -9.50 -9.98
CA GLN A 291 0.79 -9.44 -11.42
C GLN A 291 -0.71 -9.32 -11.64
N GLN A 292 -1.12 -8.42 -12.52
CA GLN A 292 -2.53 -8.15 -12.82
C GLN A 292 -2.88 -8.67 -14.22
N ASN A 293 -3.90 -9.54 -14.29
CA ASN A 293 -4.51 -9.94 -15.55
C ASN A 293 -5.66 -8.96 -15.88
N VAL A 294 -5.31 -7.87 -16.56
CA VAL A 294 -6.24 -6.79 -16.90
C VAL A 294 -7.40 -7.29 -17.77
N GLN A 295 -7.10 -8.13 -18.76
CA GLN A 295 -8.12 -8.66 -19.66
C GLN A 295 -9.14 -9.53 -18.90
N GLY A 296 -8.67 -10.46 -18.07
CA GLY A 296 -9.55 -11.31 -17.26
C GLY A 296 -10.43 -10.52 -16.32
N PHE A 297 -9.88 -9.49 -15.66
CA PHE A 297 -10.67 -8.57 -14.83
C PHE A 297 -11.79 -7.88 -15.62
N ARG A 298 -11.48 -7.38 -16.82
CA ARG A 298 -12.47 -6.73 -17.70
C ARG A 298 -13.55 -7.68 -18.20
N ASP A 299 -13.20 -8.93 -18.45
CA ASP A 299 -14.17 -9.93 -18.89
C ASP A 299 -15.15 -10.28 -17.78
N ASP A 300 -14.68 -10.36 -16.54
CA ASP A 300 -15.53 -10.50 -15.36
C ASP A 300 -16.41 -9.26 -15.10
N GLU A 301 -15.85 -8.06 -15.24
CA GLU A 301 -16.58 -6.79 -15.13
C GLU A 301 -17.74 -6.74 -16.13
N LYS A 302 -17.49 -7.08 -17.40
CA LYS A 302 -18.52 -7.16 -18.44
C LYS A 302 -19.56 -8.24 -18.16
N ARG A 303 -19.13 -9.43 -17.72
CA ARG A 303 -20.04 -10.54 -17.41
C ARG A 303 -20.99 -10.16 -16.27
N LEU A 304 -20.46 -9.56 -15.20
CA LEU A 304 -21.26 -9.04 -14.10
C LEU A 304 -22.24 -7.94 -14.59
N ALA A 305 -21.77 -7.05 -15.47
CA ALA A 305 -22.61 -6.01 -16.06
C ALA A 305 -23.77 -6.56 -16.90
N VAL A 306 -23.57 -7.64 -17.66
CA VAL A 306 -24.65 -8.32 -18.39
C VAL A 306 -25.74 -8.77 -17.41
N THR A 307 -25.38 -9.43 -16.32
CA THR A 307 -26.36 -9.89 -15.32
C THR A 307 -27.10 -8.71 -14.67
N ILE A 308 -26.40 -7.61 -14.37
CA ILE A 308 -27.01 -6.38 -13.85
C ILE A 308 -28.01 -5.80 -14.87
N ALA A 309 -27.63 -5.70 -16.14
CA ALA A 309 -28.47 -5.14 -17.19
C ALA A 309 -29.75 -5.97 -17.44
N HIS A 310 -29.65 -7.31 -17.33
CA HIS A 310 -30.83 -8.19 -17.37
C HIS A 310 -31.86 -7.86 -16.29
N HIS A 311 -31.41 -7.44 -15.11
CA HIS A 311 -32.30 -7.03 -14.01
C HIS A 311 -32.75 -5.58 -14.12
N ALA A 312 -31.86 -4.66 -14.51
CA ALA A 312 -32.14 -3.23 -14.59
C ALA A 312 -33.01 -2.86 -15.81
N HIS A 313 -32.83 -3.53 -16.94
CA HIS A 313 -33.47 -3.22 -18.21
C HIS A 313 -33.98 -4.49 -18.90
N PRO A 314 -34.98 -5.19 -18.33
CA PRO A 314 -35.41 -6.51 -18.80
C PRO A 314 -35.95 -6.53 -20.26
N LYS A 315 -36.29 -5.36 -20.82
CA LYS A 315 -36.74 -5.21 -22.21
C LYS A 315 -35.60 -4.99 -23.21
N SER A 316 -34.39 -4.68 -22.72
CA SER A 316 -33.19 -4.41 -23.53
C SER A 316 -31.94 -4.78 -22.71
N PRO A 317 -31.64 -6.08 -22.57
CA PRO A 317 -30.69 -6.61 -21.59
C PRO A 317 -29.20 -6.42 -21.95
N ASP A 318 -28.89 -5.74 -23.06
CA ASP A 318 -27.50 -5.44 -23.42
C ASP A 318 -26.89 -4.44 -22.41
N PRO A 319 -25.71 -4.73 -21.84
CA PRO A 319 -25.09 -3.87 -20.83
C PRO A 319 -24.70 -2.52 -21.44
N ARG A 320 -25.12 -1.44 -20.80
CA ARG A 320 -24.77 -0.07 -21.16
C ARG A 320 -23.47 0.34 -20.47
N PRO A 321 -22.78 1.41 -20.91
CA PRO A 321 -21.53 1.86 -20.27
C PRO A 321 -21.66 2.09 -18.76
N GLU A 322 -22.81 2.58 -18.29
CA GLU A 322 -23.10 2.77 -16.87
C GLU A 322 -23.22 1.45 -16.09
N ASP A 323 -23.72 0.39 -16.71
CA ASP A 323 -23.86 -0.93 -16.09
C ASP A 323 -22.48 -1.58 -15.91
N ILE A 324 -21.59 -1.39 -16.89
CA ILE A 324 -20.17 -1.81 -16.82
C ILE A 324 -19.44 -1.04 -15.73
N ALA A 325 -19.60 0.28 -15.69
CA ALA A 325 -18.99 1.12 -14.66
C ALA A 325 -19.47 0.75 -13.26
N LEU A 326 -20.76 0.43 -13.10
CA LEU A 326 -21.34 -0.01 -11.84
C LEU A 326 -20.82 -1.40 -11.43
N ALA A 327 -20.68 -2.34 -12.38
CA ALA A 327 -20.10 -3.66 -12.11
C ALA A 327 -18.66 -3.55 -11.56
N GLY A 328 -17.82 -2.76 -12.21
CA GLY A 328 -16.47 -2.47 -11.71
C GLY A 328 -16.49 -1.79 -10.34
N ALA A 329 -17.42 -0.85 -10.14
CA ALA A 329 -17.60 -0.18 -8.85
C ALA A 329 -18.12 -1.12 -7.75
N TYR A 330 -18.88 -2.15 -8.06
CA TYR A 330 -19.25 -3.21 -7.13
C TYR A 330 -18.06 -4.10 -6.78
N MET A 331 -17.20 -4.42 -7.74
CA MET A 331 -16.00 -5.22 -7.49
C MET A 331 -15.02 -4.49 -6.56
N VAL A 332 -14.74 -3.22 -6.85
CA VAL A 332 -13.74 -2.45 -6.09
C VAL A 332 -14.35 -1.75 -4.87
N GLY A 333 -15.62 -1.34 -4.96
CA GLY A 333 -16.32 -0.46 -4.02
C GLY A 333 -16.16 1.03 -4.34
N ARG A 334 -15.51 1.35 -5.46
CA ARG A 334 -15.41 2.69 -6.05
C ARG A 334 -15.45 2.59 -7.56
N PHE A 335 -16.05 3.58 -8.22
CA PHE A 335 -15.87 3.78 -9.64
C PHE A 335 -14.41 4.09 -9.97
N GLN A 336 -14.05 3.95 -11.24
CA GLN A 336 -12.69 4.18 -11.69
C GLN A 336 -12.17 5.57 -11.35
N ASP A 337 -13.02 6.61 -11.33
CA ASP A 337 -12.62 7.98 -10.96
C ASP A 337 -12.43 8.19 -9.44
N GLY A 338 -12.68 7.17 -8.62
CA GLY A 338 -12.57 7.22 -7.16
C GLY A 338 -13.89 7.46 -6.43
N THR A 339 -15.00 7.70 -7.15
CA THR A 339 -16.34 7.88 -6.56
C THR A 339 -16.76 6.62 -5.76
N PRO A 340 -17.10 6.71 -4.45
CA PRO A 340 -17.58 5.58 -3.66
C PRO A 340 -18.93 5.08 -4.15
N VAL A 341 -19.04 3.77 -4.40
CA VAL A 341 -20.30 3.19 -4.88
C VAL A 341 -21.40 3.21 -3.82
N VAL A 342 -21.04 3.27 -2.54
CA VAL A 342 -22.01 3.37 -1.43
C VAL A 342 -22.83 4.67 -1.47
N ASP A 343 -22.26 5.74 -2.04
CA ASP A 343 -22.90 7.07 -2.09
C ASP A 343 -23.84 7.23 -3.28
N ARG A 344 -23.49 6.62 -4.43
CA ARG A 344 -24.26 6.74 -5.68
C ARG A 344 -23.95 5.63 -6.67
N ALA A 345 -24.87 5.43 -7.62
CA ALA A 345 -24.78 4.45 -8.71
C ALA A 345 -23.98 4.95 -9.94
N VAL A 346 -23.42 6.16 -9.91
CA VAL A 346 -22.72 6.78 -11.05
C VAL A 346 -21.44 7.47 -10.59
N SER A 347 -20.45 7.58 -11.47
CA SER A 347 -19.22 8.33 -11.22
C SER A 347 -19.44 9.86 -11.21
N GLY A 348 -18.40 10.63 -10.91
CA GLY A 348 -18.38 12.10 -11.06
C GLY A 348 -18.45 12.91 -9.76
N LEU A 349 -18.05 12.34 -8.61
CA LEU A 349 -18.02 13.11 -7.36
C LEU A 349 -16.89 14.17 -7.26
N GLY A 350 -15.92 14.14 -8.18
CA GLY A 350 -14.77 15.03 -8.09
C GLY A 350 -13.74 14.51 -7.08
N PRO A 351 -13.05 15.39 -6.30
CA PRO A 351 -11.68 15.21 -5.82
C PRO A 351 -11.50 14.11 -4.76
N LEU A 352 -11.63 12.86 -5.20
CA LEU A 352 -11.32 11.61 -4.50
C LEU A 352 -11.92 11.55 -3.08
N PRO A 353 -13.25 11.63 -2.95
CA PRO A 353 -13.90 11.71 -1.64
C PRO A 353 -13.64 10.45 -0.82
N ASN A 354 -13.46 10.64 0.49
CA ASN A 354 -13.23 9.53 1.42
C ASN A 354 -14.11 9.56 2.67
N ASN A 355 -15.00 10.54 2.78
CA ASN A 355 -15.82 10.81 3.95
C ASN A 355 -17.14 10.03 3.95
N PHE A 356 -17.05 8.70 4.03
CA PHE A 356 -18.23 7.83 4.11
C PHE A 356 -17.97 6.65 5.06
N THR A 357 -19.05 6.12 5.61
CA THR A 357 -19.10 4.80 6.26
C THR A 357 -20.09 3.90 5.51
N PHE A 358 -20.31 2.68 6.01
CA PHE A 358 -21.34 1.79 5.47
C PHE A 358 -22.61 1.75 6.35
N ASP A 359 -22.80 2.74 7.23
CA ASP A 359 -23.93 2.78 8.18
C ASP A 359 -25.28 2.86 7.46
N ALA A 360 -25.32 3.58 6.33
CA ALA A 360 -26.51 3.72 5.48
C ALA A 360 -26.70 2.56 4.48
N ASP A 361 -25.81 1.56 4.50
CA ASP A 361 -25.85 0.38 3.62
C ASP A 361 -25.63 -0.94 4.41
N PRO A 362 -26.44 -1.21 5.45
CA PRO A 362 -26.25 -2.36 6.34
C PRO A 362 -26.51 -3.72 5.67
N ASP A 363 -27.20 -3.72 4.52
CA ASP A 363 -27.51 -4.93 3.74
C ASP A 363 -26.55 -5.14 2.56
N GLY A 364 -25.63 -4.20 2.29
CA GLY A 364 -24.68 -4.31 1.16
C GLY A 364 -25.34 -4.15 -0.22
N VAL A 365 -26.45 -3.42 -0.28
CA VAL A 365 -27.28 -3.23 -1.48
C VAL A 365 -26.76 -2.12 -2.39
N ARG A 366 -25.86 -1.27 -1.89
CA ARG A 366 -25.15 -0.24 -2.67
C ARG A 366 -23.69 -0.60 -2.88
N CYS A 367 -22.98 -0.98 -1.82
CA CYS A 367 -21.61 -1.45 -1.87
C CYS A 367 -21.56 -2.90 -1.35
N PRO A 368 -21.39 -3.91 -2.22
CA PRO A 368 -21.41 -5.30 -1.80
C PRO A 368 -20.40 -5.59 -0.68
N PHE A 369 -20.73 -6.51 0.25
CA PHE A 369 -19.84 -6.85 1.36
C PHE A 369 -18.46 -7.35 0.91
N GLN A 370 -18.41 -8.01 -0.25
CA GLN A 370 -17.19 -8.50 -0.87
C GLN A 370 -16.40 -7.44 -1.64
N ALA A 371 -16.93 -6.23 -1.83
CA ALA A 371 -16.20 -5.17 -2.52
C ALA A 371 -14.85 -4.90 -1.85
N HIS A 372 -13.79 -4.73 -2.66
CA HIS A 372 -12.41 -4.67 -2.17
C HIS A 372 -12.20 -3.66 -1.03
N VAL A 373 -12.68 -2.43 -1.19
CA VAL A 373 -12.53 -1.38 -0.16
C VAL A 373 -13.34 -1.67 1.12
N ARG A 374 -14.44 -2.42 1.04
CA ARG A 374 -15.30 -2.77 2.18
C ARG A 374 -14.74 -3.98 2.95
N LYS A 375 -14.19 -4.96 2.24
CA LYS A 375 -13.42 -6.07 2.82
C LYS A 375 -12.18 -5.58 3.57
N THR A 376 -11.40 -4.71 2.94
CA THR A 376 -10.11 -4.27 3.49
C THR A 376 -10.22 -3.15 4.54
N ASN A 377 -11.35 -2.45 4.58
CA ASN A 377 -11.67 -1.47 5.61
C ASN A 377 -13.19 -1.41 5.84
N PRO A 378 -13.73 -2.20 6.79
CA PRO A 378 -15.18 -2.33 7.00
C PRO A 378 -15.90 -1.11 7.60
N ARG A 379 -15.17 -0.07 8.02
CA ARG A 379 -15.69 1.21 8.54
C ARG A 379 -16.92 1.07 9.46
N GLY A 380 -16.80 0.21 10.47
CA GLY A 380 -17.83 -0.04 11.47
C GLY A 380 -18.71 -1.26 11.21
N ASP A 381 -18.58 -1.94 10.07
CA ASP A 381 -19.36 -3.16 9.83
C ASP A 381 -19.01 -4.26 10.85
N LYS A 382 -17.77 -4.36 11.37
CA LYS A 382 -17.51 -5.36 12.42
C LYS A 382 -18.20 -5.02 13.73
N GLN A 383 -18.41 -3.74 14.02
CA GLN A 383 -19.21 -3.33 15.17
C GLN A 383 -20.67 -3.73 14.98
N ARG A 384 -21.24 -3.48 13.78
CA ARG A 384 -22.64 -3.83 13.47
C ARG A 384 -22.88 -5.34 13.41
N GLN A 385 -21.99 -6.08 12.75
CA GLN A 385 -22.17 -7.51 12.47
C GLN A 385 -21.71 -8.40 13.63
N PHE A 386 -20.69 -7.98 14.39
CA PHE A 386 -20.03 -8.82 15.39
C PHE A 386 -19.88 -8.16 16.77
N GLY A 387 -20.39 -6.94 16.96
CA GLY A 387 -20.26 -6.21 18.23
C GLY A 387 -18.82 -5.78 18.59
N GLN A 388 -17.88 -5.83 17.64
CA GLN A 388 -16.48 -5.49 17.90
C GLN A 388 -16.27 -3.96 17.97
N PRO A 389 -15.50 -3.44 18.93
CA PRO A 389 -15.23 -2.01 19.01
C PRO A 389 -14.58 -1.45 17.74
N LEU A 390 -15.01 -0.26 17.31
CA LEU A 390 -14.41 0.43 16.16
C LEU A 390 -12.90 0.66 16.33
N THR A 391 -12.42 0.85 17.56
CA THR A 391 -11.00 0.97 17.87
C THR A 391 -10.21 -0.30 17.52
N GLN A 392 -10.78 -1.48 17.75
CA GLN A 392 -10.19 -2.77 17.39
C GLN A 392 -10.24 -3.01 15.87
N GLU A 393 -11.33 -2.63 15.20
CA GLU A 393 -11.39 -2.73 13.74
C GLU A 393 -10.35 -1.82 13.07
N ARG A 394 -10.20 -0.58 13.57
CA ARG A 394 -9.29 0.41 12.97
C ARG A 394 -7.82 0.14 13.27
N SER A 395 -7.49 -0.66 14.29
CA SER A 395 -6.10 -1.00 14.64
C SER A 395 -5.43 -1.91 13.63
N VAL A 396 -6.18 -2.54 12.72
CA VAL A 396 -5.62 -3.41 11.66
C VAL A 396 -5.20 -2.64 10.41
N ARG A 397 -5.48 -1.32 10.33
CA ARG A 397 -5.22 -0.51 9.13
C ARG A 397 -3.74 -0.49 8.78
N ILE A 398 -3.43 -0.52 7.50
CA ILE A 398 -2.07 -0.43 6.95
C ILE A 398 -1.86 0.90 6.21
N ALA A 399 -0.61 1.37 6.13
CA ALA A 399 -0.25 2.53 5.32
C ALA A 399 0.38 2.07 4.00
N ARG A 400 -0.36 2.17 2.89
CA ARG A 400 0.07 1.60 1.58
C ARG A 400 1.01 2.55 0.83
N ARG A 401 2.07 2.01 0.25
CA ARG A 401 3.15 2.70 -0.50
C ARG A 401 3.42 2.03 -1.85
N ALA A 402 2.37 1.46 -2.43
CA ALA A 402 2.46 0.70 -3.66
C ALA A 402 2.74 1.59 -4.88
N ILE A 403 3.33 0.99 -5.91
CA ILE A 403 3.58 1.63 -7.20
C ILE A 403 3.46 0.58 -8.33
N SER A 404 2.96 0.99 -9.50
CA SER A 404 2.75 0.06 -10.62
C SER A 404 4.06 -0.35 -11.29
N TYR A 405 4.11 -1.54 -11.89
CA TYR A 405 5.21 -2.00 -12.74
C TYR A 405 4.72 -2.42 -14.13
N GLY A 406 5.64 -2.41 -15.10
CA GLY A 406 5.34 -2.74 -16.49
C GLY A 406 4.86 -1.53 -17.28
N GLU A 407 4.11 -1.78 -18.36
CA GLU A 407 3.60 -0.74 -19.25
C GLU A 407 2.64 0.21 -18.54
N VAL A 408 2.84 1.53 -18.70
CA VAL A 408 1.95 2.59 -18.16
C VAL A 408 0.78 2.76 -19.13
N SER A 409 -0.21 1.87 -19.04
CA SER A 409 -1.38 1.88 -19.92
C SER A 409 -2.57 1.22 -19.25
N LEU A 410 -3.78 1.72 -19.53
CA LEU A 410 -5.04 1.06 -19.15
C LEU A 410 -5.43 -0.08 -20.10
N LYS A 411 -4.70 -0.22 -21.22
CA LYS A 411 -4.84 -1.28 -22.21
C LYS A 411 -3.45 -1.85 -22.53
N PRO A 412 -2.75 -2.40 -21.53
CA PRO A 412 -1.39 -2.90 -21.74
C PRO A 412 -1.41 -4.10 -22.68
N ASP A 413 -0.29 -4.33 -23.37
CA ASP A 413 -0.10 -5.53 -24.18
C ASP A 413 -0.23 -6.80 -23.30
N PRO A 414 -1.19 -7.71 -23.58
CA PRO A 414 -1.39 -8.92 -22.76
C PRO A 414 -0.17 -9.85 -22.69
N SER A 415 0.78 -9.73 -23.63
CA SER A 415 2.02 -10.52 -23.62
C SER A 415 3.08 -9.97 -22.65
N LYS A 416 2.91 -8.74 -22.15
CA LYS A 416 3.84 -8.07 -21.23
C LYS A 416 3.24 -8.03 -19.83
N PRO A 417 3.87 -8.69 -18.84
CA PRO A 417 3.39 -8.65 -17.47
C PRO A 417 3.34 -7.23 -16.93
N VAL A 418 2.19 -6.86 -16.38
CA VAL A 418 1.96 -5.63 -15.64
C VAL A 418 1.43 -5.94 -14.25
N GLY A 419 1.48 -4.97 -13.36
CA GLY A 419 0.77 -5.05 -12.10
C GLY A 419 1.28 -4.07 -11.06
N LEU A 420 1.22 -4.50 -9.79
CA LEU A 420 1.51 -3.65 -8.65
C LEU A 420 2.69 -4.18 -7.85
N LEU A 421 3.67 -3.32 -7.58
CA LEU A 421 4.64 -3.51 -6.51
C LEU A 421 3.95 -3.03 -5.24
N PHE A 422 3.30 -3.94 -4.53
CA PHE A 422 2.58 -3.63 -3.31
C PHE A 422 3.56 -3.50 -2.14
N LEU A 423 3.55 -2.33 -1.52
CA LEU A 423 4.25 -2.06 -0.27
C LEU A 423 3.26 -1.53 0.77
N CYS A 424 3.41 -1.92 2.03
CA CYS A 424 2.71 -1.25 3.12
C CYS A 424 3.52 -1.25 4.42
N ALA A 425 3.33 -0.20 5.22
CA ALA A 425 3.92 -0.02 6.54
C ALA A 425 2.92 -0.41 7.64
N GLN A 426 3.42 -1.04 8.70
CA GLN A 426 2.67 -1.45 9.87
C GLN A 426 3.56 -1.63 11.11
N SER A 427 2.93 -1.66 12.28
CA SER A 427 3.57 -1.99 13.56
C SER A 427 3.59 -3.49 13.85
N SER A 428 2.68 -4.26 13.25
CA SER A 428 2.68 -5.72 13.26
C SER A 428 2.17 -6.27 11.92
N ILE A 429 2.94 -7.19 11.32
CA ILE A 429 2.55 -7.86 10.07
C ILE A 429 1.41 -8.85 10.34
N ALA A 430 1.51 -9.59 11.44
CA ALA A 430 0.52 -10.60 11.82
C ALA A 430 -0.86 -9.98 12.05
N ASP A 431 -0.93 -8.86 12.78
CA ASP A 431 -2.19 -8.24 13.19
C ASP A 431 -2.76 -7.26 12.15
N GLN A 432 -1.99 -6.89 11.12
CA GLN A 432 -2.39 -5.92 10.10
C GLN A 432 -2.46 -6.56 8.72
N PHE A 433 -1.36 -6.61 7.96
CA PHE A 433 -1.38 -7.13 6.59
C PHE A 433 -1.87 -8.58 6.48
N GLU A 434 -1.30 -9.52 7.24
CA GLU A 434 -1.69 -10.93 7.16
C GLU A 434 -3.12 -11.13 7.64
N PHE A 435 -3.53 -10.41 8.68
CA PHE A 435 -4.90 -10.42 9.16
C PHE A 435 -5.88 -9.97 8.08
N ILE A 436 -5.64 -8.83 7.42
CA ILE A 436 -6.48 -8.35 6.32
C ILE A 436 -6.54 -9.39 5.19
N GLN A 437 -5.39 -9.89 4.73
CA GLN A 437 -5.36 -10.81 3.60
C GLN A 437 -6.06 -12.15 3.93
N ASN A 438 -5.74 -12.75 5.07
CA ASN A 438 -6.23 -14.09 5.42
C ASN A 438 -7.65 -14.04 6.01
N GLN A 439 -7.87 -13.21 7.03
CA GLN A 439 -9.11 -13.24 7.81
C GLN A 439 -10.26 -12.47 7.14
N TRP A 440 -9.96 -11.51 6.25
CA TRP A 440 -10.97 -10.68 5.59
C TRP A 440 -11.08 -10.97 4.09
N VAL A 441 -9.99 -10.73 3.36
CA VAL A 441 -9.94 -10.78 1.89
C VAL A 441 -10.17 -12.20 1.37
N ASN A 442 -9.48 -13.20 1.91
CA ASN A 442 -9.60 -14.60 1.53
C ASN A 442 -10.78 -15.33 2.21
N ASN A 443 -11.45 -14.68 3.17
CA ASN A 443 -12.54 -15.30 3.93
C ASN A 443 -13.88 -15.09 3.24
N LYS A 444 -14.43 -16.13 2.62
CA LYS A 444 -15.71 -16.10 1.91
C LYS A 444 -16.93 -15.76 2.77
N ASP A 445 -16.82 -15.87 4.09
CA ASP A 445 -17.92 -15.66 5.04
C ASP A 445 -17.80 -14.33 5.82
N PHE A 446 -16.81 -13.50 5.44
CA PHE A 446 -16.64 -12.14 5.96
C PHE A 446 -17.12 -11.12 4.92
N LEU A 447 -17.87 -10.07 5.24
CA LEU A 447 -18.42 -9.63 6.53
C LEU A 447 -19.73 -10.34 6.94
N ARG A 448 -20.33 -11.07 6.00
CA ARG A 448 -21.55 -11.85 6.19
C ARG A 448 -21.36 -13.23 5.56
N GLY A 449 -21.95 -14.27 6.15
CA GLY A 449 -21.88 -15.62 5.59
C GLY A 449 -22.30 -15.65 4.12
N GLY A 450 -21.48 -16.28 3.27
CA GLY A 450 -21.72 -16.36 1.82
C GLY A 450 -21.44 -15.07 1.02
N SER A 451 -20.81 -14.03 1.60
CA SER A 451 -20.45 -12.81 0.83
C SER A 451 -19.52 -13.11 -0.34
N GLY A 452 -18.68 -14.14 -0.22
CA GLY A 452 -17.67 -14.50 -1.21
C GLY A 452 -16.29 -13.90 -0.93
N LEU A 453 -15.35 -14.22 -1.81
CA LEU A 453 -13.98 -13.69 -1.76
C LEU A 453 -13.98 -12.22 -2.21
N ASP A 454 -12.98 -11.47 -1.76
CA ASP A 454 -12.64 -10.18 -2.39
C ASP A 454 -12.37 -10.40 -3.90
N PRO A 455 -13.05 -9.68 -4.81
CA PRO A 455 -12.99 -9.91 -6.24
C PRO A 455 -11.71 -9.37 -6.90
N VAL A 456 -10.89 -8.61 -6.17
CA VAL A 456 -9.65 -8.03 -6.69
C VAL A 456 -8.45 -8.88 -6.26
N ILE A 457 -8.29 -9.11 -4.95
CA ILE A 457 -7.11 -9.78 -4.37
C ILE A 457 -7.44 -11.00 -3.51
N GLY A 458 -8.71 -11.39 -3.42
CA GLY A 458 -9.11 -12.62 -2.75
C GLY A 458 -8.64 -13.82 -3.54
N THR A 459 -7.98 -14.75 -2.85
CA THR A 459 -7.51 -15.99 -3.46
C THR A 459 -7.92 -17.19 -2.62
N GLN A 460 -8.36 -18.23 -3.32
CA GLN A 460 -8.47 -19.55 -2.72
C GLN A 460 -7.09 -20.12 -2.40
N GLU A 461 -7.10 -21.14 -1.53
CA GLU A 461 -5.95 -21.99 -1.28
C GLU A 461 -5.30 -22.45 -2.59
N TYR A 462 -3.98 -22.31 -2.67
CA TYR A 462 -3.21 -22.61 -3.87
C TYR A 462 -3.48 -24.03 -4.39
N GLY A 463 -3.66 -24.14 -5.71
CA GLY A 463 -3.92 -25.41 -6.40
C GLY A 463 -5.40 -25.68 -6.68
N LYS A 464 -6.32 -24.92 -6.06
CA LYS A 464 -7.75 -24.92 -6.45
C LYS A 464 -7.94 -24.21 -7.79
N GLN A 465 -8.92 -24.66 -8.56
CA GLN A 465 -9.28 -24.00 -9.81
C GLN A 465 -10.17 -22.79 -9.49
N ARG A 466 -10.09 -21.76 -10.33
CA ARG A 466 -10.91 -20.55 -10.19
C ARG A 466 -12.40 -20.88 -10.24
N GLU A 467 -12.77 -21.89 -11.02
CA GLU A 467 -14.13 -22.40 -11.19
C GLU A 467 -14.70 -23.02 -9.89
N ASP A 468 -13.86 -23.32 -8.89
CA ASP A 468 -14.25 -23.91 -7.61
C ASP A 468 -14.52 -22.88 -6.50
N ALA A 469 -14.10 -21.63 -6.67
CA ALA A 469 -14.35 -20.56 -5.69
C ALA A 469 -15.85 -20.44 -5.32
N PRO A 470 -16.20 -19.84 -4.19
CA PRO A 470 -17.60 -19.51 -3.93
C PRO A 470 -18.10 -18.43 -4.90
N LYS A 471 -19.38 -18.52 -5.29
CA LYS A 471 -20.07 -17.38 -5.92
C LYS A 471 -20.35 -16.35 -4.83
N GLY A 472 -20.05 -15.07 -5.10
CA GLY A 472 -20.45 -13.96 -4.24
C GLY A 472 -21.85 -13.47 -4.61
N GLU A 473 -22.52 -12.80 -3.67
CA GLU A 473 -23.87 -12.25 -3.86
C GLU A 473 -23.81 -10.79 -4.32
N TRP A 474 -24.34 -10.49 -5.50
CA TRP A 474 -24.27 -9.16 -6.12
C TRP A 474 -25.64 -8.50 -6.20
N PRO A 475 -25.79 -7.20 -5.90
CA PRO A 475 -27.07 -6.51 -6.00
C PRO A 475 -27.62 -6.55 -7.43
N LYS A 476 -28.87 -6.98 -7.60
CA LYS A 476 -29.60 -6.94 -8.88
C LYS A 476 -29.81 -5.53 -9.38
N LEU A 477 -30.19 -4.65 -8.46
CA LEU A 477 -30.45 -3.23 -8.69
C LEU A 477 -29.78 -2.42 -7.58
N TYR A 478 -29.20 -1.28 -7.93
CA TYR A 478 -28.54 -0.40 -6.98
C TYR A 478 -29.50 0.05 -5.86
N GLY A 479 -29.13 -0.24 -4.61
CA GLY A 479 -29.90 0.16 -3.43
C GLY A 479 -31.24 -0.55 -3.24
N SER A 480 -31.52 -1.61 -4.03
CA SER A 480 -32.76 -2.39 -3.91
C SER A 480 -32.82 -3.20 -2.62
N ARG A 481 -34.04 -3.43 -2.12
CA ARG A 481 -34.30 -4.26 -0.93
C ARG A 481 -35.04 -5.53 -1.36
N ASN A 482 -35.08 -6.52 -0.45
CA ASN A 482 -35.90 -7.72 -0.67
C ASN A 482 -37.34 -7.35 -1.01
N GLU A 483 -37.88 -7.99 -2.05
CA GLU A 483 -39.27 -7.85 -2.47
C GLU A 483 -40.08 -9.09 -2.07
N LEU A 484 -41.39 -8.93 -1.92
CA LEU A 484 -42.31 -10.04 -1.72
C LEU A 484 -42.99 -10.38 -3.05
N ASP A 485 -42.85 -11.62 -3.48
CA ASP A 485 -43.59 -12.19 -4.60
C ASP A 485 -44.97 -12.65 -4.12
N PHE A 486 -45.98 -11.81 -4.36
CA PHE A 486 -47.38 -12.06 -4.05
C PHE A 486 -48.06 -13.03 -5.03
N SER A 487 -47.38 -13.53 -6.07
CA SER A 487 -47.93 -14.57 -6.97
C SER A 487 -47.94 -15.96 -6.33
N THR A 488 -47.30 -16.12 -5.17
CA THR A 488 -47.29 -17.35 -4.37
C THR A 488 -48.01 -17.14 -3.04
N VAL A 489 -48.63 -18.21 -2.49
CA VAL A 489 -49.29 -18.19 -1.18
C VAL A 489 -48.67 -19.28 -0.30
N PRO A 490 -47.98 -18.92 0.81
CA PRO A 490 -47.67 -17.56 1.25
C PRO A 490 -46.68 -16.84 0.32
N PRO A 491 -46.67 -15.48 0.29
CA PRO A 491 -45.72 -14.71 -0.51
C PRO A 491 -44.28 -15.11 -0.23
N LYS A 492 -43.50 -15.32 -1.29
CA LYS A 492 -42.07 -15.69 -1.18
C LYS A 492 -41.20 -14.45 -1.24
N VAL A 493 -40.14 -14.42 -0.43
CA VAL A 493 -39.12 -13.37 -0.51
C VAL A 493 -38.29 -13.59 -1.78
N VAL A 494 -38.23 -12.56 -2.64
CA VAL A 494 -37.32 -12.53 -3.79
C VAL A 494 -36.04 -11.87 -3.34
N SER A 495 -34.91 -12.60 -3.47
CA SER A 495 -33.61 -12.04 -3.14
C SER A 495 -33.31 -10.81 -3.99
N HIS A 496 -32.82 -9.74 -3.37
CA HIS A 496 -32.30 -8.55 -4.05
C HIS A 496 -30.89 -8.77 -4.65
N THR A 497 -30.27 -9.92 -4.40
CA THR A 497 -28.98 -10.32 -4.95
C THR A 497 -29.08 -11.48 -5.92
N PHE A 498 -28.01 -11.69 -6.69
CA PHE A 498 -27.78 -12.89 -7.49
C PHE A 498 -26.36 -13.44 -7.24
N PRO A 499 -26.17 -14.77 -7.28
CA PRO A 499 -24.86 -15.38 -7.08
C PRO A 499 -24.04 -15.38 -8.37
N GLU A 500 -22.87 -14.75 -8.34
CA GLU A 500 -21.92 -14.77 -9.45
C GLU A 500 -20.47 -14.88 -8.95
N ARG A 501 -19.67 -15.68 -9.66
CA ARG A 501 -18.24 -15.85 -9.42
C ARG A 501 -17.48 -14.72 -10.11
N VAL A 502 -16.65 -13.99 -9.38
CA VAL A 502 -15.81 -12.91 -9.91
C VAL A 502 -14.47 -12.90 -9.16
N GLY A 503 -13.37 -12.63 -9.85
CA GLY A 503 -12.05 -12.39 -9.25
C GLY A 503 -10.97 -13.42 -9.59
N GLU A 504 -9.93 -13.47 -8.74
CA GLU A 504 -8.68 -14.23 -8.94
C GLU A 504 -7.84 -13.77 -10.15
N TRP A 505 -7.84 -12.47 -10.45
CA TRP A 505 -7.06 -11.87 -11.55
C TRP A 505 -5.74 -11.24 -11.12
N VAL A 506 -5.37 -11.42 -9.85
CA VAL A 506 -4.11 -10.98 -9.29
C VAL A 506 -3.30 -12.20 -8.89
N THR A 507 -2.08 -12.32 -9.39
CA THR A 507 -1.17 -13.43 -9.10
C THR A 507 0.04 -12.95 -8.32
N MET A 508 0.29 -13.54 -7.16
CA MET A 508 1.51 -13.31 -6.38
C MET A 508 2.73 -13.89 -7.10
N ARG A 509 3.71 -13.03 -7.42
CA ARG A 509 4.96 -13.37 -8.12
C ARG A 509 6.18 -13.44 -7.21
N GLY A 510 6.02 -13.09 -5.94
CA GLY A 510 7.07 -13.13 -4.94
C GLY A 510 7.14 -11.85 -4.12
N GLY A 511 7.86 -11.94 -3.01
CA GLY A 511 7.91 -10.86 -2.03
C GLY A 511 8.75 -11.24 -0.82
N GLU A 512 8.83 -10.32 0.13
CA GLU A 512 9.50 -10.54 1.41
C GLU A 512 8.95 -9.56 2.46
N TYR A 513 9.14 -9.91 3.72
CA TYR A 513 8.90 -9.02 4.86
C TYR A 513 10.21 -8.37 5.30
N PHE A 514 10.16 -7.05 5.45
CA PHE A 514 11.28 -6.23 5.83
C PHE A 514 10.95 -5.44 7.09
N PHE A 515 12.00 -4.99 7.77
CA PHE A 515 11.93 -3.95 8.79
C PHE A 515 12.71 -2.74 8.28
N VAL A 516 12.18 -1.55 8.52
CA VAL A 516 12.81 -0.27 8.21
C VAL A 516 13.49 0.22 9.48
N PRO A 517 14.81 0.02 9.65
CA PRO A 517 15.54 0.47 10.84
C PRO A 517 15.62 2.00 10.91
N SER A 518 15.84 2.53 12.11
CA SER A 518 16.18 3.93 12.31
C SER A 518 17.56 4.25 11.72
N LEU A 519 17.82 5.53 11.44
CA LEU A 519 19.12 5.99 10.96
C LEU A 519 20.22 5.73 11.99
N SER A 520 19.92 5.86 13.28
CA SER A 520 20.81 5.53 14.39
C SER A 520 21.15 4.03 14.44
N ALA A 521 20.19 3.14 14.19
CA ALA A 521 20.45 1.71 14.10
C ALA A 521 21.37 1.37 12.94
N LEU A 522 21.09 1.91 11.75
CA LEU A 522 21.94 1.74 10.56
C LEU A 522 23.37 2.21 10.81
N LYS A 523 23.57 3.37 11.46
CA LYS A 523 24.90 3.87 11.85
C LYS A 523 25.61 2.90 12.81
N ALA A 524 24.88 2.32 13.76
CA ALA A 524 25.44 1.43 14.78
C ALA A 524 25.91 0.08 14.22
N PHE A 525 25.37 -0.40 13.09
CA PHE A 525 25.74 -1.71 12.52
C PHE A 525 27.25 -1.86 12.25
N ALA A 526 27.94 -0.79 11.84
CA ALA A 526 29.39 -0.83 11.62
C ALA A 526 30.21 -1.11 12.89
N THR A 527 29.64 -0.89 14.08
CA THR A 527 30.32 -1.05 15.38
C THR A 527 30.12 -2.45 15.98
N VAL A 528 29.34 -3.32 15.33
CA VAL A 528 29.09 -4.67 15.82
C VAL A 528 30.34 -5.52 15.65
N HIS A 529 30.89 -5.94 16.79
CA HIS A 529 32.00 -6.88 16.88
C HIS A 529 31.48 -8.31 16.96
N GLU A 530 31.99 -9.16 16.10
CA GLU A 530 31.76 -10.60 16.21
C GLU A 530 32.77 -11.14 17.22
N GLU A 531 32.29 -11.81 18.27
CA GLU A 531 33.18 -12.54 19.17
C GLU A 531 33.97 -13.55 18.34
N ALA A 532 35.29 -13.60 18.53
CA ALA A 532 36.12 -14.54 17.80
C ALA A 532 35.62 -15.96 18.06
N GLU A 533 35.19 -16.68 17.02
CA GLU A 533 34.80 -18.08 17.12
C GLU A 533 35.94 -18.83 17.84
N ALA A 534 35.64 -19.35 19.04
CA ALA A 534 36.58 -20.16 19.79
C ALA A 534 36.95 -21.36 18.89
N LYS A 535 38.20 -21.34 18.40
CA LYS A 535 38.74 -22.33 17.47
C LYS A 535 38.72 -23.75 18.03
#